data_AF-A0A1B6FRR4-F1
#
_entry.id   AF-A0A1B6FRR4-F1
#
_cell.length_a   1.000
_cell.length_b   1.000
_cell.length_c   1.000
_cell.angle_alpha   90.00
_cell.angle_beta   90.00
_cell.angle_gamma   90.00
#
_symmetry.space_group_name_H-M   'P 1'
#
loop_
_entity.id
_entity.type
_entity.pdbx_description
1 polymer ?
#
loop_
_entity_poly.entity_id
_entity_poly.type
_entity_poly.pdbx_seq_one_letter_code
_entity_poly.pdbx_strand_id
1 'polypeptide(L)'
;RKLLKLGKELEEMLLYQKRHDGNKFMKMLLTYNDYLEEVFKNVEDETPSGNKLYKALERELGPPHLRSKVYNVLMTRMFNLTFEQVEEVEGIIEKTREMWNQIQYVVNNRTLEGRADMVHFV
;
A
#
# COMPACT_ATOMS: atom_id res chain seq x y z
N ARG A 1 5.15 12.12 -1.58
CA ARG A 1 5.73 12.27 -0.21
C ARG A 1 4.71 11.91 0.88
N LYS A 2 3.46 12.37 0.79
CA LYS A 2 2.40 12.05 1.78
C LYS A 2 2.13 10.55 1.92
N LEU A 3 1.96 9.81 0.80
CA LEU A 3 1.76 8.35 0.80
C LEU A 3 2.84 7.59 1.56
N LEU A 4 4.12 7.77 1.21
CA LEU A 4 5.22 7.08 1.89
C LEU A 4 5.32 7.43 3.37
N LYS A 5 5.09 8.70 3.73
CA LYS A 5 5.09 9.13 5.14
C LYS A 5 3.98 8.41 5.92
N LEU A 6 2.77 8.36 5.36
CA LEU A 6 1.63 7.69 5.95
C LEU A 6 1.87 6.17 6.09
N GLY A 7 2.44 5.54 5.06
CA GLY A 7 2.81 4.12 5.09
C GLY A 7 3.82 3.80 6.18
N LYS A 8 4.83 4.67 6.39
CA LYS A 8 5.81 4.51 7.48
C LYS A 8 5.18 4.74 8.85
N GLU A 9 4.29 5.72 9.00
CA GLU A 9 3.58 5.96 10.26
C GLU A 9 2.69 4.75 10.62
N LEU A 10 2.00 4.16 9.64
CA LEU A 10 1.24 2.92 9.82
C LEU A 10 2.13 1.73 10.19
N GLU A 11 3.27 1.56 9.52
CA GLU A 11 4.26 0.53 9.86
C GLU A 11 4.77 0.70 11.30
N GLU A 12 5.10 1.92 11.71
CA GLU A 12 5.52 2.23 13.07
C GLU A 12 4.43 1.89 14.08
N MET A 13 3.17 2.24 13.83
CA MET A 13 2.06 1.87 14.72
C MET A 13 1.91 0.35 14.85
N LEU A 14 2.07 -0.40 13.75
CA LEU A 14 2.00 -1.86 13.75
C LEU A 14 3.17 -2.52 14.50
N LEU A 15 4.38 -1.96 14.40
CA LEU A 15 5.59 -2.48 15.05
C LEU A 15 5.68 -2.11 16.52
N TYR A 16 5.39 -0.85 16.86
CA TYR A 16 5.52 -0.35 18.21
C TYR A 16 4.23 -0.62 18.97
N GLN A 17 4.31 -1.60 19.88
CA GLN A 17 3.24 -2.00 20.79
C GLN A 17 2.98 -0.93 21.87
N LYS A 18 2.71 0.31 21.46
CA LYS A 18 2.20 1.39 22.30
C LYS A 18 0.69 1.46 22.15
N ARG A 19 0.02 2.04 23.15
CA ARG A 19 -1.41 2.30 23.02
C ARG A 19 -1.65 3.33 21.93
N HIS A 20 -2.49 2.97 20.97
CA HIS A 20 -2.89 3.82 19.85
C HIS A 20 -4.41 3.95 19.84
N ASP A 21 -4.90 5.03 19.25
CA ASP A 21 -6.32 5.19 18.95
C ASP A 21 -6.66 4.35 17.70
N GLY A 22 -7.43 3.29 17.88
CA GLY A 22 -7.85 2.40 16.80
C GLY A 22 -8.65 3.10 15.70
N ASN A 23 -9.51 4.07 16.04
CA ASN A 23 -10.26 4.83 15.05
C ASN A 23 -9.32 5.70 14.21
N LYS A 24 -8.30 6.30 14.83
CA LYS A 24 -7.26 7.04 14.10
C LYS A 24 -6.49 6.11 13.16
N PHE A 25 -6.09 4.94 13.64
CA PHE A 25 -5.38 3.94 12.84
C PHE A 25 -6.19 3.50 11.61
N MET A 26 -7.46 3.16 11.79
CA MET A 26 -8.36 2.78 10.69
C MET A 26 -8.51 3.90 9.66
N LYS A 27 -8.71 5.15 10.10
CA LYS A 27 -8.77 6.31 9.20
C LYS A 27 -7.50 6.48 8.37
N MET A 28 -6.34 6.25 8.99
CA MET A 28 -5.04 6.31 8.31
C MET A 28 -4.88 5.17 7.28
N LEU A 29 -5.33 3.95 7.60
CA LEU A 29 -5.34 2.83 6.66
C LEU A 29 -6.22 3.13 5.43
N LEU A 30 -7.45 3.61 5.66
CA LEU A 30 -8.37 3.99 4.59
C LEU A 30 -7.77 5.09 3.70
N THR A 31 -7.23 6.15 4.33
CA THR A 31 -6.56 7.24 3.60
C THR A 31 -5.38 6.73 2.77
N TYR A 32 -4.62 5.77 3.29
CA TYR A 32 -3.52 5.16 2.53
C TYR A 32 -4.05 4.42 1.30
N ASN A 33 -5.12 3.64 1.48
CA ASN A 33 -5.73 2.88 0.40
C ASN A 33 -6.27 3.79 -0.71
N ASP A 34 -6.93 4.90 -0.34
CA ASP A 34 -7.40 5.91 -1.30
C ASP A 34 -6.23 6.50 -2.12
N TYR A 35 -5.12 6.83 -1.45
CA TYR A 35 -3.91 7.31 -2.14
C TYR A 35 -3.27 6.24 -3.02
N LEU A 36 -3.36 4.95 -2.66
CA LEU A 36 -2.85 3.87 -3.50
C LEU A 36 -3.73 3.68 -4.74
N GLU A 37 -5.05 3.86 -4.62
CA GLU A 37 -5.98 3.83 -5.75
C GLU A 37 -5.70 4.97 -6.74
N GLU A 38 -5.41 6.18 -6.24
CA GLU A 38 -4.92 7.28 -7.07
C GLU A 38 -3.61 6.92 -7.78
N VAL A 39 -2.68 6.23 -7.10
CA VAL A 39 -1.45 5.77 -7.74
C VAL A 39 -1.75 4.76 -8.84
N PHE A 40 -2.64 3.81 -8.60
CA PHE A 40 -3.04 2.81 -9.59
C PHE A 40 -3.60 3.47 -10.85
N LYS A 41 -4.59 4.35 -10.71
CA LYS A 41 -5.16 5.11 -11.84
C LYS A 41 -4.09 5.91 -12.59
N ASN A 42 -3.24 6.63 -11.86
CA ASN A 42 -2.16 7.42 -12.45
C ASN A 42 -1.10 6.56 -13.16
N VAL A 43 -0.89 5.32 -12.71
CA VAL A 43 -0.03 4.35 -13.38
C VAL A 43 -0.74 3.86 -14.64
N GLU A 44 -2.00 3.43 -14.56
CA GLU A 44 -2.79 3.04 -15.74
C GLU A 44 -2.83 4.14 -16.81
N ASP A 45 -2.96 5.40 -16.42
CA ASP A 45 -2.97 6.56 -17.33
C ASP A 45 -1.56 7.02 -17.79
N GLU A 46 -0.50 6.30 -17.42
CA GLU A 46 0.90 6.58 -17.79
C GLU A 46 1.40 7.97 -17.38
N THR A 47 0.79 8.56 -16.35
CA THR A 47 1.16 9.91 -15.91
C THR A 47 2.58 9.92 -15.32
N PRO A 48 3.38 10.98 -15.54
CA PRO A 48 4.70 11.13 -14.90
C PRO A 48 4.63 11.05 -13.36
N SER A 49 3.54 11.54 -12.78
CA SER A 49 3.26 11.46 -11.34
C SER A 49 3.06 10.03 -10.85
N GLY A 50 2.29 9.22 -11.58
CA GLY A 50 2.05 7.80 -11.26
C GLY A 50 3.35 7.02 -11.27
N ASN A 51 4.13 7.13 -12.35
CA ASN A 51 5.42 6.48 -12.48
C ASN A 51 6.41 6.89 -11.39
N LYS A 52 6.44 8.18 -11.02
CA LYS A 52 7.29 8.68 -9.92
C LYS A 52 6.89 8.10 -8.56
N LEU A 53 5.59 7.99 -8.28
CA LEU A 53 5.08 7.44 -7.02
C LEU A 53 5.30 5.93 -6.95
N TYR A 54 5.04 5.22 -8.06
CA TYR A 54 5.38 3.81 -8.19
C TYR A 54 6.86 3.55 -7.92
N LYS A 55 7.77 4.26 -8.60
CA LYS A 55 9.23 4.13 -8.38
C LYS A 55 9.63 4.41 -6.92
N ALA A 56 8.92 5.31 -6.25
CA ALA A 56 9.17 5.62 -4.85
C ALA A 56 8.72 4.48 -3.91
N LEU A 57 7.57 3.85 -4.19
CA LEU A 57 7.09 2.67 -3.46
C LEU A 57 7.96 1.44 -3.76
N GLU A 58 8.33 1.22 -5.02
CA GLU A 58 9.19 0.12 -5.46
C GLU A 58 10.54 0.13 -4.70
N ARG A 59 11.15 1.31 -4.53
CA ARG A 59 12.38 1.48 -3.74
C ARG A 59 12.22 1.13 -2.26
N GLU A 60 11.01 1.27 -1.73
CA GLU A 60 10.64 0.89 -0.37
C GLU A 60 10.12 -0.57 -0.31
N LEU A 61 10.27 -1.35 -1.39
CA LEU A 61 9.76 -2.72 -1.48
C LEU A 61 8.23 -2.83 -1.33
N GLY A 62 7.52 -1.79 -1.78
CA GLY A 62 6.06 -1.69 -1.76
C GLY A 62 5.51 -0.82 -0.62
N PRO A 63 4.21 -0.90 -0.33
CA PRO A 63 3.58 -0.22 0.79
C PRO A 63 4.23 -0.61 2.13
N PRO A 64 4.83 0.33 2.90
CA PRO A 64 5.63 -0.01 4.07
C PRO A 64 4.89 -0.82 5.14
N HIS A 65 3.65 -0.48 5.42
CA HIS A 65 2.83 -1.15 6.45
C HIS A 65 2.49 -2.61 6.11
N LEU A 66 2.57 -3.03 4.84
CA LEU A 66 2.35 -4.44 4.44
C LEU A 66 3.48 -5.37 4.86
N ARG A 67 4.63 -4.83 5.26
CA ARG A 67 5.77 -5.61 5.81
C ARG A 67 5.54 -6.04 7.25
N SER A 68 4.63 -5.36 7.95
CA SER A 68 4.30 -5.65 9.34
C SER A 68 3.17 -6.67 9.44
N LYS A 69 3.27 -7.57 10.41
CA LYS A 69 2.19 -8.52 10.72
C LYS A 69 1.10 -7.84 11.54
N VAL A 70 -0.15 -8.11 11.19
CA VAL A 70 -1.30 -7.80 12.05
C VAL A 70 -1.51 -8.95 13.03
N TYR A 71 -1.65 -8.59 14.30
CA TYR A 71 -1.93 -9.54 15.36
C TYR A 71 -3.23 -9.13 16.05
N ASN A 72 -4.26 -9.98 15.98
CA ASN A 72 -5.62 -9.63 16.44
C ASN A 72 -5.65 -9.31 17.93
N VAL A 73 -4.83 -10.00 18.72
CA VAL A 73 -4.64 -9.73 20.16
C VAL A 73 -4.02 -8.34 20.40
N LEU A 74 -3.08 -7.89 19.55
CA LEU A 74 -2.51 -6.56 19.68
C LEU A 74 -3.49 -5.49 19.21
N MET A 75 -4.25 -5.73 18.15
CA MET A 75 -5.27 -4.78 17.67
C MET A 75 -6.35 -4.55 18.74
N THR A 76 -6.84 -5.61 19.35
CA THR A 76 -7.84 -5.50 20.43
C THR A 76 -7.27 -4.82 21.68
N ARG A 77 -6.04 -5.13 22.11
CA ARG A 77 -5.48 -4.63 23.39
C ARG A 77 -4.77 -3.28 23.29
N MET A 78 -4.06 -3.04 22.20
CA MET A 78 -3.23 -1.85 22.02
C MET A 78 -3.95 -0.75 21.26
N PHE A 79 -4.84 -1.11 20.33
CA PHE A 79 -5.62 -0.17 19.53
C PHE A 79 -7.06 -0.02 20.02
N ASN A 80 -7.49 -0.85 20.98
CA ASN A 80 -8.85 -0.85 21.53
C ASN A 80 -9.93 -1.06 20.44
N LEU A 81 -9.64 -1.95 19.48
CA LEU A 81 -10.56 -2.34 18.41
C LEU A 81 -11.42 -3.54 18.84
N THR A 82 -12.66 -3.60 18.35
CA THR A 82 -13.49 -4.81 18.43
C THR A 82 -12.98 -5.88 17.45
N PHE A 83 -13.38 -7.14 17.63
CA PHE A 83 -13.04 -8.20 16.67
C PHE A 83 -13.52 -7.88 15.24
N GLU A 84 -14.75 -7.37 15.10
CA GLU A 84 -15.29 -6.92 13.82
C GLU A 84 -14.41 -5.85 13.17
N GLN A 85 -13.95 -4.86 13.93
CA GLN A 85 -13.02 -3.84 13.41
C GLN A 85 -11.64 -4.41 13.05
N VAL A 86 -11.20 -5.48 13.71
CA VAL A 86 -9.95 -6.18 13.33
C VAL A 86 -10.13 -6.88 11.99
N GLU A 87 -11.26 -7.52 11.75
CA GLU A 87 -11.58 -8.12 10.44
C GLU A 87 -11.61 -7.05 9.34
N GLU A 88 -12.17 -5.85 9.62
CA GLU A 88 -12.10 -4.72 8.68
C GLU A 88 -10.66 -4.29 8.39
N VAL A 89 -9.80 -4.22 9.40
CA VAL A 89 -8.37 -3.91 9.23
C VAL A 89 -7.68 -4.94 8.35
N GLU A 90 -7.89 -6.23 8.60
CA GLU A 90 -7.35 -7.32 7.78
C GLU A 90 -7.83 -7.19 6.32
N GLY A 91 -9.11 -6.90 6.11
CA GLY A 91 -9.68 -6.67 4.78
C GLY A 91 -9.05 -5.49 4.03
N ILE A 92 -8.80 -4.37 4.71
CA ILE A 92 -8.14 -3.20 4.09
C ILE A 92 -6.69 -3.51 3.71
N ILE A 93 -5.97 -4.26 4.55
CA ILE A 93 -4.58 -4.67 4.29
C ILE A 93 -4.52 -5.61 3.10
N GLU A 94 -5.43 -6.57 2.99
CA GLU A 94 -5.47 -7.48 1.85
C GLU A 94 -5.82 -6.73 0.57
N LYS A 95 -6.82 -5.84 0.59
CA LYS A 95 -7.14 -4.97 -0.54
C LYS A 95 -5.92 -4.13 -0.98
N THR A 96 -5.16 -3.61 -0.02
CA THR A 96 -3.94 -2.83 -0.32
C THR A 96 -2.87 -3.71 -0.98
N ARG A 97 -2.73 -4.97 -0.55
CA ARG A 97 -1.81 -5.95 -1.13
C ARG A 97 -2.20 -6.31 -2.56
N GLU A 98 -3.47 -6.61 -2.80
CA GLU A 98 -4.01 -6.91 -4.13
C GLU A 98 -3.78 -5.74 -5.09
N MET A 99 -4.08 -4.52 -4.66
CA MET A 99 -3.88 -3.31 -5.47
C MET A 99 -2.40 -3.07 -5.79
N TRP A 100 -1.51 -3.30 -4.82
CA TRP A 100 -0.08 -3.21 -5.09
C TRP A 100 0.39 -4.23 -6.13
N ASN A 101 -0.10 -5.48 -6.05
CA ASN A 101 0.20 -6.51 -7.03
C ASN A 101 -0.31 -6.13 -8.43
N GLN A 102 -1.50 -5.53 -8.54
CA GLN A 102 -2.05 -5.03 -9.80
C GLN A 102 -1.18 -3.92 -10.41
N ILE A 103 -0.75 -2.95 -9.58
CA ILE A 103 0.18 -1.90 -10.02
C ILE A 103 1.46 -2.52 -10.59
N GLN A 104 2.06 -3.49 -9.89
CA GLN A 104 3.27 -4.16 -10.35
C GLN A 104 3.04 -4.91 -11.68
N TYR A 105 1.89 -5.57 -11.82
CA TYR A 105 1.52 -6.28 -13.05
C TYR A 105 1.45 -5.33 -14.25
N VAL A 106 0.74 -4.20 -14.12
CA VAL A 106 0.61 -3.19 -15.18
C VAL A 106 1.99 -2.68 -15.61
N VAL A 107 2.86 -2.32 -14.67
CA VAL A 107 4.20 -1.81 -14.99
C VAL A 107 5.08 -2.88 -15.64
N ASN A 108 5.02 -4.12 -15.17
CA ASN A 108 5.82 -5.21 -15.70
C ASN A 108 5.42 -5.57 -17.14
N ASN A 109 4.13 -5.66 -17.44
CA ASN A 109 3.66 -5.96 -18.79
C ASN A 109 4.08 -4.89 -19.80
N ARG A 110 3.96 -3.61 -19.46
CA ARG A 110 4.45 -2.50 -20.31
C ARG A 110 5.95 -2.58 -20.57
N THR A 111 6.71 -2.97 -19.55
CA THR A 111 8.15 -3.16 -19.68
C THR A 111 8.48 -4.29 -20.66
N LEU A 112 7.64 -5.33 -20.73
CA LEU A 112 7.79 -6.43 -21.68
C LEU A 112 7.38 -6.02 -23.10
N GLU A 113 6.28 -5.29 -23.27
CA GLU A 113 5.81 -4.77 -24.56
C GLU A 113 6.85 -3.81 -25.18
N GLY A 114 7.31 -2.82 -24.42
CA GLY A 114 8.35 -1.89 -24.90
C GLY A 114 9.69 -2.57 -25.21
N ARG A 115 9.98 -3.74 -24.60
CA ARG A 115 11.15 -4.56 -24.97
C ARG A 115 10.92 -5.35 -26.26
N ALA A 116 9.71 -5.85 -26.49
CA ALA A 116 9.37 -6.54 -27.73
C ALA A 116 9.44 -5.58 -28.94
N ASP A 117 8.96 -4.35 -28.79
CA ASP A 117 9.02 -3.34 -29.84
C ASP A 117 10.46 -2.99 -30.24
N MET A 118 11.41 -2.95 -29.30
CA MET A 118 12.82 -2.69 -29.60
C MET A 118 13.53 -3.82 -30.36
N VAL A 119 13.01 -5.05 -30.31
CA VAL A 119 13.62 -6.21 -30.99
C VAL A 119 13.18 -6.29 -32.46
N HIS A 120 12.06 -5.67 -32.83
CA HIS A 120 11.56 -5.64 -34.21
C HIS A 120 12.19 -4.56 -35.10
N PHE A 121 13.12 -3.75 -34.58
CA PHE A 121 13.85 -2.70 -35.31
C PHE A 121 15.32 -3.04 -35.60
N VAL A 122 15.71 -4.33 -35.57
CA VAL A 122 17.09 -4.78 -35.88
C VAL A 122 17.11 -5.67 -37.12
#